data_AF-A0AAU4V9L0-F1
#
_entry.id   AF-A0AAU4V9L0-F1
#
_cell.length_a   1.000
_cell.length_b   1.000
_cell.length_c   1.000
_cell.angle_alpha   90.00
_cell.angle_beta   90.00
_cell.angle_gamma   90.00
#
_symmetry.space_group_name_H-M   'P 1'
#
loop_
_entity.id
_entity.type
_entity.pdbx_description
1 polymer ?
#
loop_
_entity_poly.entity_id
_entity_poly.type
_entity_poly.pdbx_seq_one_letter_code
_entity_poly.pdbx_strand_id
1 'polypeptide(L)'
;MHGIPYSQAIIEQTLSGARHQLRDPGDFNHDMSRWEFSVLASLYGRMRTQLRACSALGVEYSTGGTSWVLYKAGLDVIPARPKHGERRNGRPFLLDRAAALVADREARSSSTN
;
A
#
# COMPACT_ATOMS: atom_id res chain seq x y z
N MET A 1 -1.14 21.28 0.09
CA MET A 1 -0.68 19.94 0.52
C MET A 1 0.72 19.78 -0.05
N HIS A 2 1.77 20.00 0.76
CA HIS A 2 3.14 19.76 0.30
C HIS A 2 3.24 18.27 -0.08
N GLY A 3 3.73 17.98 -1.28
CA GLY A 3 3.79 16.62 -1.81
C GLY A 3 4.58 15.71 -0.86
N ILE A 4 4.14 14.46 -0.71
CA ILE A 4 4.86 13.47 0.08
C ILE A 4 6.25 13.28 -0.57
N PRO A 5 7.36 13.58 0.13
CA PRO A 5 8.70 13.52 -0.44
C PRO A 5 9.00 12.15 -1.02
N TYR A 6 9.70 12.11 -2.16
CA TYR A 6 10.11 10.87 -2.85
C TYR A 6 8.99 9.88 -3.18
N SER A 7 7.71 10.26 -3.03
CA SER A 7 6.57 9.34 -3.18
C SER A 7 6.55 8.63 -4.53
N GLN A 8 6.81 9.35 -5.62
CA GLN A 8 6.89 8.75 -6.95
C GLN A 8 8.03 7.72 -7.06
N ALA A 9 9.23 8.07 -6.60
CA ALA A 9 10.38 7.16 -6.62
C ALA A 9 10.14 5.91 -5.76
N ILE A 10 9.47 6.05 -4.62
CA ILE A 10 9.06 4.93 -3.76
C ILE A 10 8.07 4.02 -4.49
N ILE A 11 7.07 4.60 -5.17
CA ILE A 11 6.08 3.84 -5.95
C ILE A 11 6.77 3.04 -7.04
N GLU A 12 7.58 3.69 -7.87
CA GLU A 12 8.29 3.04 -8.99
C GLU A 12 9.18 1.89 -8.53
N GLN A 13 9.98 2.10 -7.47
CA GLN A 13 10.85 1.07 -6.90
C GLN A 13 10.06 -0.07 -6.24
N THR A 14 8.93 0.25 -5.61
CA THR A 14 8.03 -0.76 -5.03
C THR A 14 7.45 -1.64 -6.13
N LEU A 15 6.92 -1.04 -7.19
CA LEU A 15 6.32 -1.75 -8.31
C LEU A 15 7.35 -2.63 -9.02
N SER A 16 8.52 -2.07 -9.34
CA SER A 16 9.61 -2.81 -9.99
C SER A 16 10.00 -4.07 -9.19
N GLY A 17 10.13 -3.95 -7.87
CA GLY A 17 10.48 -5.08 -7.02
C GLY A 17 9.35 -6.06 -6.72
N ALA A 18 8.08 -5.64 -6.85
CA ALA A 18 6.93 -6.47 -6.52
C ALA A 18 6.36 -7.23 -7.73
N ARG A 19 6.57 -6.76 -8.97
CA ARG A 19 5.93 -7.27 -10.20
C ARG A 19 5.93 -8.80 -10.33
N HIS A 20 7.03 -9.47 -10.00
CA HIS A 20 7.15 -10.94 -10.14
C HIS A 20 6.53 -11.75 -8.98
N GLN A 21 6.07 -11.09 -7.92
CA GLN A 21 5.54 -11.73 -6.70
C GLN A 21 4.04 -11.48 -6.52
N LEU A 22 3.43 -10.68 -7.38
CA LEU A 22 2.01 -10.41 -7.34
C LEU A 22 1.26 -11.65 -7.83
N ARG A 23 0.30 -12.07 -7.02
CA ARG A 23 -0.59 -13.20 -7.30
C ARG A 23 -1.70 -12.79 -8.25
N ASP A 24 -2.30 -13.77 -8.89
CA ASP A 24 -3.44 -13.57 -9.78
C ASP A 24 -4.77 -13.79 -9.04
N PRO A 25 -5.90 -13.24 -9.54
CA PRO A 25 -7.21 -13.50 -8.95
C PRO A 25 -7.58 -14.99 -8.85
N GLY A 26 -7.04 -15.83 -9.74
CA GLY A 26 -7.23 -17.28 -9.73
C GLY A 26 -6.72 -17.95 -8.44
N ASP A 27 -5.67 -17.40 -7.82
CA ASP A 27 -5.10 -17.89 -6.56
C ASP A 27 -6.05 -17.69 -5.35
N PHE A 28 -7.15 -16.96 -5.55
CA PHE A 28 -8.10 -16.58 -4.51
C PHE A 28 -9.52 -17.05 -4.82
N ASN A 29 -9.70 -18.08 -5.66
CA ASN A 29 -11.04 -18.51 -6.14
C ASN A 29 -11.84 -17.34 -6.75
N HIS A 30 -11.14 -16.40 -7.41
CA HIS A 30 -11.72 -15.15 -7.93
C HIS A 30 -12.36 -14.23 -6.88
N ASP A 31 -12.07 -14.40 -5.59
CA ASP A 31 -12.38 -13.39 -4.57
C ASP A 31 -11.47 -12.17 -4.76
N MET A 32 -12.00 -11.21 -5.51
CA MET A 32 -11.29 -9.99 -5.85
C MET A 32 -10.94 -9.15 -4.63
N SER A 33 -11.75 -9.14 -3.57
CA SER A 33 -11.43 -8.34 -2.38
C SER A 33 -10.30 -8.95 -1.56
N ARG A 34 -10.22 -10.28 -1.50
CA ARG A 34 -9.09 -10.97 -0.89
C ARG A 34 -7.81 -10.84 -1.73
N TRP A 35 -7.94 -10.94 -3.05
CA TRP A 35 -6.83 -10.72 -3.98
C TRP A 35 -6.27 -9.29 -3.88
N GLU A 36 -7.12 -8.27 -3.94
CA GLU A 36 -6.74 -6.85 -3.77
C GLU A 36 -5.97 -6.63 -2.46
N PHE A 37 -6.44 -7.23 -1.37
CA PHE A 37 -5.75 -7.14 -0.08
C PHE A 37 -4.37 -7.82 -0.12
N SER A 38 -4.25 -8.97 -0.79
CA SER A 38 -2.96 -9.64 -0.98
C SER A 38 -1.98 -8.79 -1.81
N VAL A 39 -2.48 -8.11 -2.85
CA VAL A 39 -1.67 -7.17 -3.65
C VAL A 39 -1.16 -6.04 -2.76
N LEU A 40 -2.05 -5.36 -2.02
CA LEU A 40 -1.65 -4.29 -1.09
C LEU A 40 -0.64 -4.77 -0.04
N ALA A 41 -0.83 -5.98 0.52
CA ALA A 41 0.10 -6.55 1.49
C ALA A 41 1.49 -6.80 0.90
N SER A 42 1.56 -7.30 -0.34
CA SER A 42 2.81 -7.55 -1.05
C SER A 42 3.53 -6.25 -1.38
N LEU A 43 2.79 -5.26 -1.90
CA LEU A 43 3.32 -3.92 -2.18
C LEU A 43 3.84 -3.24 -0.91
N TYR A 44 3.09 -3.29 0.20
CA TYR A 44 3.55 -2.72 1.47
C TYR A 44 4.83 -3.40 1.97
N GLY A 45 4.92 -4.73 1.90
CA GLY A 45 6.12 -5.47 2.27
C GLY A 45 7.36 -4.96 1.54
N ARG A 46 7.26 -4.74 0.22
CA ARG A 46 8.36 -4.18 -0.58
C ARG A 46 8.60 -2.70 -0.26
N MET A 47 7.54 -1.91 -0.14
CA MET A 47 7.59 -0.48 0.14
C MET A 47 8.32 -0.16 1.44
N ARG A 48 8.19 -0.99 2.49
CA ARG A 48 8.91 -0.81 3.77
C ARG A 48 10.42 -0.73 3.60
N THR A 49 10.98 -1.44 2.62
CA THR A 49 12.43 -1.35 2.33
C THR A 49 12.81 0.04 1.85
N GLN A 50 11.98 0.64 0.99
CA GLN A 50 12.19 1.98 0.45
C GLN A 50 11.95 3.06 1.51
N LEU A 51 10.90 2.91 2.33
CA LEU A 51 10.64 3.83 3.44
C LEU A 51 11.77 3.84 4.46
N ARG A 52 12.37 2.67 4.77
CA ARG A 52 13.56 2.58 5.62
C ARG A 52 14.77 3.28 5.02
N ALA A 53 14.99 3.14 3.72
CA ALA A 53 16.07 3.85 3.02
C ALA A 53 15.87 5.37 3.09
N CYS A 54 14.65 5.87 2.88
CA CYS A 54 14.35 7.29 3.02
C CYS A 54 14.46 7.78 4.47
N SER A 55 14.07 6.96 5.45
CA SER A 55 14.23 7.27 6.87
C SER A 55 15.70 7.38 7.28
N ALA A 56 16.58 6.55 6.72
CA ALA A 56 18.02 6.68 6.90
C ALA A 56 18.60 7.99 6.33
N LEU A 57 17.89 8.63 5.39
CA LEU A 57 18.19 9.95 4.85
C LEU A 57 17.50 11.09 5.63
N GLY A 58 16.85 10.80 6.76
CA GLY A 58 16.16 11.77 7.61
C GLY A 58 14.73 12.10 7.18
N VAL A 59 14.13 11.31 6.29
CA VAL A 59 12.74 11.53 5.84
C VAL A 59 11.79 10.61 6.59
N GLU A 60 10.89 11.21 7.37
CA GLU A 60 9.86 10.47 8.09
C GLU A 60 8.53 10.47 7.33
N TYR A 61 7.84 9.33 7.33
CA TYR A 61 6.54 9.16 6.72
C TYR A 61 5.51 8.86 7.80
N SER A 62 4.47 9.69 7.88
CA SER A 62 3.33 9.40 8.75
C SER A 62 2.55 8.18 8.24
N THR A 63 1.79 7.52 9.13
CA THR A 63 0.87 6.44 8.77
C THR A 63 -0.05 6.83 7.62
N GLY A 64 -0.55 8.07 7.62
CA GLY A 64 -1.39 8.60 6.55
C GLY A 64 -0.64 8.77 5.23
N GLY A 65 0.59 9.26 5.27
CA GLY A 65 1.46 9.39 4.09
C GLY A 65 1.77 8.02 3.47
N THR A 66 2.19 7.06 4.30
CA THR A 66 2.45 5.68 3.87
C THR A 66 1.21 5.03 3.26
N SER A 67 0.03 5.23 3.87
CA SER A 67 -1.24 4.73 3.35
C SER A 67 -1.57 5.30 1.97
N TRP A 68 -1.30 6.60 1.76
CA TRP A 68 -1.52 7.25 0.48
C TRP A 68 -0.55 6.74 -0.60
N VAL A 69 0.73 6.59 -0.28
CA VAL A 69 1.74 6.05 -1.22
C VAL A 69 1.40 4.61 -1.60
N LEU A 70 0.98 3.79 -0.64
CA LEU A 70 0.51 2.42 -0.88
C LEU A 70 -0.73 2.37 -1.77
N TYR A 71 -1.71 3.23 -1.50
CA TYR A 71 -2.90 3.37 -2.34
C TYR A 71 -2.55 3.73 -3.78
N LYS A 72 -1.63 4.68 -3.98
CA LYS A 72 -1.16 5.09 -5.31
C LYS A 72 -0.46 3.94 -6.04
N ALA A 73 0.42 3.19 -5.37
CA ALA A 73 1.03 2.00 -5.97
C ALA A 73 -0.01 0.91 -6.29
N GLY A 74 -1.05 0.76 -5.45
CA GLY A 74 -2.14 -0.19 -5.69
C GLY A 74 -2.94 0.13 -6.95
N LEU A 75 -3.20 1.41 -7.24
CA LEU A 75 -3.93 1.82 -8.45
C LEU A 75 -3.23 1.46 -9.76
N ASP A 76 -1.90 1.33 -9.76
CA ASP A 76 -1.13 0.97 -10.96
C ASP A 76 -1.16 -0.55 -11.25
N VAL A 77 -1.61 -1.35 -10.29
CA VAL A 77 -1.61 -2.82 -10.36
C VAL A 77 -3.03 -3.39 -10.38
N ILE A 78 -3.91 -2.83 -9.55
CA ILE A 78 -5.26 -3.34 -9.35
C ILE A 78 -6.16 -2.71 -10.42
N PRO A 79 -6.77 -3.50 -11.31
CA PRO A 79 -7.73 -2.99 -12.28
C PRO A 79 -8.88 -2.28 -11.56
N ALA A 80 -9.27 -1.13 -12.09
CA ALA A 80 -10.35 -0.33 -11.51
C ALA A 80 -11.65 -1.14 -11.45
N ARG A 81 -12.34 -1.09 -10.31
CA ARG A 81 -13.64 -1.73 -10.09
C ARG A 81 -14.64 -0.72 -9.54
N PRO A 82 -15.96 -0.89 -9.80
CA PRO A 82 -16.99 0.01 -9.27
C PRO A 82 -16.89 0.23 -7.76
N LYS A 83 -16.57 -0.84 -7.02
CA LYS A 83 -16.39 -0.82 -5.55
C LYS A 83 -15.30 0.12 -5.06
N HIS A 84 -14.28 0.45 -5.87
CA HIS A 84 -13.21 1.35 -5.45
C HIS A 84 -13.69 2.79 -5.26
N GLY A 85 -14.75 3.19 -5.97
CA GLY A 85 -15.39 4.49 -5.82
C GLY A 85 -16.30 4.59 -4.60
N GLU A 86 -16.68 3.46 -3.99
CA GLU A 86 -17.47 3.46 -2.76
C GLU A 86 -16.64 4.04 -1.60
N ARG A 87 -17.28 4.88 -0.78
CA ARG A 87 -16.62 5.47 0.39
C ARG A 87 -16.81 4.59 1.62
N ARG A 88 -15.71 4.31 2.33
CA ARG A 88 -15.67 3.71 3.66
C ARG A 88 -14.91 4.66 4.58
N ASN A 89 -15.46 4.96 5.76
CA ASN A 89 -14.84 5.88 6.73
C ASN A 89 -14.43 7.24 6.11
N GLY A 90 -15.22 7.75 5.15
CA GLY A 90 -14.95 9.00 4.44
C GLY A 90 -13.90 8.93 3.32
N ARG A 91 -13.30 7.77 3.06
CA ARG A 91 -12.23 7.55 2.07
C ARG A 91 -12.64 6.55 0.97
N PRO A 92 -12.07 6.58 -0.25
CA PRO A 92 -12.28 5.53 -1.24
C PRO A 92 -11.91 4.15 -0.68
N PHE A 93 -12.65 3.11 -1.05
CA PHE A 93 -12.50 1.76 -0.50
C PHE A 93 -11.04 1.27 -0.53
N LEU A 94 -10.34 1.42 -1.64
CA LEU A 94 -8.96 0.93 -1.75
C LEU A 94 -7.99 1.70 -0.83
N LEU A 95 -8.23 3.01 -0.64
CA LEU A 95 -7.47 3.82 0.31
C LEU A 95 -7.78 3.43 1.76
N ASP A 96 -9.04 3.13 2.07
CA ASP A 96 -9.44 2.62 3.39
C ASP A 96 -8.74 1.28 3.70
N ARG A 97 -8.68 0.36 2.74
CA ARG A 97 -7.96 -0.92 2.88
C ARG A 97 -6.46 -0.73 3.05
N ALA A 98 -5.83 0.18 2.28
CA ALA A 98 -4.43 0.52 2.45
C ALA A 98 -4.17 1.11 3.85
N ALA A 99 -5.03 2.02 4.32
CA ALA A 99 -4.90 2.61 5.64
C ALA A 99 -5.05 1.61 6.78
N ALA A 100 -6.05 0.72 6.70
CA ALA A 100 -6.25 -0.34 7.67
C ALA A 100 -5.05 -1.30 7.75
N LEU A 101 -4.49 -1.67 6.60
CA LEU A 101 -3.30 -2.52 6.53
C LEU A 101 -2.09 -1.85 7.16
N VAL A 102 -1.80 -0.58 6.82
CA VAL A 102 -0.65 0.14 7.37
C VAL A 102 -0.81 0.29 8.89
N ALA A 103 -1.99 0.70 9.37
CA ALA A 103 -2.26 0.83 10.79
C ALA A 103 -2.07 -0.48 11.57
N ASP A 104 -2.56 -1.61 11.05
CA ASP A 104 -2.36 -2.93 11.64
C ASP A 104 -0.88 -3.33 11.73
N ARG A 105 -0.08 -3.01 10.70
CA ARG A 105 1.35 -3.32 10.66
C ARG A 105 2.18 -2.46 11.60
N GLU A 106 1.85 -1.18 11.74
CA GLU A 106 2.48 -0.29 12.71
C GLU A 106 2.13 -0.72 14.14
N ALA A 107 0.85 -1.02 14.42
CA ALA A 107 0.42 -1.50 15.74
C ALA A 107 1.19 -2.75 16.20
N ARG A 108 1.35 -3.74 15.31
CA ARG A 108 2.14 -4.95 15.61
C ARG A 108 3.63 -4.66 15.81
N SER A 109 4.18 -3.70 15.09
CA SER A 109 5.60 -3.32 15.24
C SER A 109 5.86 -2.65 16.58
N SER A 110 4.90 -1.86 17.08
CA SER A 110 4.98 -1.20 18.39
C SER A 110 4.78 -2.14 19.58
N SER A 111 4.10 -3.28 19.42
CA SER A 111 3.88 -4.26 20.50
C SER A 111 5.07 -5.22 20.75
N THR A 112 6.15 -5.12 19.97
CA THR A 112 7.33 -6.01 20.08
C THR A 112 8.57 -5.29 20.62
N ASN A 113 8.40 -4.09 21.16
CA ASN A 113 9.42 -3.28 21.84
C ASN A 113 9.08 -3.18 23.33
#